data_AF-A0AAV9XA73-F1
#
_entry.id   AF-A0AAV9XA73-F1
#
_cell.length_a   1.000
_cell.length_b   1.000
_cell.length_c   1.000
_cell.angle_alpha   90.00
_cell.angle_beta   90.00
_cell.angle_gamma   90.00
#
_symmetry.space_group_name_H-M   'P 1'
#
loop_
_entity.id
_entity.type
_entity.pdbx_description
1 polymer ?
#
loop_
_entity_poly.entity_id
_entity_poly.type
_entity_poly.pdbx_seq_one_letter_code
_entity_poly.pdbx_strand_id
1 'polypeptide(L)'
;MATTTDISTYKFNHTMLRVKDPERSIKFYELIGMKVIYKIPNPEWKFDLYFLAYDGPKAESAGNHWTDREGIVELTHNYGTESNPEYTINNGNDEPHRDMLLSKYLAHVLNRIMLTDSIRFGHM
;
A
#
# COMPACT_ATOMS: atom_id res chain seq x y z
N MET A 1 0.08 -30.15 18.95
CA MET A 1 1.09 -29.88 17.90
C MET A 1 0.47 -28.90 16.94
N ALA A 2 1.10 -27.76 16.64
CA ALA A 2 0.56 -26.82 15.66
C ALA A 2 0.55 -27.51 14.29
N THR A 3 -0.61 -27.53 13.62
CA THR A 3 -0.73 -28.02 12.25
C THR A 3 0.00 -27.03 11.35
N THR A 4 1.01 -27.49 10.60
CA THR A 4 1.68 -26.65 9.61
C THR A 4 0.80 -26.51 8.38
N THR A 5 0.61 -25.28 7.91
CA THR A 5 -0.08 -24.96 6.67
C THR A 5 0.80 -25.23 5.45
N ASP A 6 0.19 -25.33 4.27
CA ASP A 6 0.90 -25.51 3.01
C ASP A 6 1.36 -24.14 2.45
N ILE A 7 2.67 -23.87 2.56
CA ILE A 7 3.29 -22.61 2.10
C ILE A 7 3.19 -22.41 0.58
N SER A 8 2.96 -23.46 -0.21
CA SER A 8 2.81 -23.33 -1.67
C SER A 8 1.50 -22.65 -2.08
N THR A 9 0.56 -22.53 -1.14
CA THR A 9 -0.73 -21.85 -1.33
C THR A 9 -0.67 -20.36 -0.99
N TYR A 10 0.43 -19.88 -0.41
CA TYR A 10 0.55 -18.52 0.08
C TYR A 10 0.84 -17.54 -1.06
N LYS A 11 0.27 -16.34 -0.96
CA LYS A 11 0.52 -15.24 -1.89
C LYS A 11 0.98 -14.01 -1.14
N PHE A 12 2.04 -13.38 -1.63
CA PHE A 12 2.40 -12.05 -1.18
C PHE A 12 1.45 -11.03 -1.82
N ASN A 13 0.27 -10.88 -1.22
CA ASN A 13 -0.84 -10.21 -1.87
C ASN A 13 -0.59 -8.72 -2.08
N HIS A 14 -0.48 -7.95 -1.00
CA HIS A 14 -0.32 -6.51 -1.07
C HIS A 14 0.74 -5.98 -0.11
N THR A 15 1.30 -4.83 -0.48
CA THR A 15 2.04 -3.94 0.42
C THR A 15 1.23 -2.67 0.59
N MET A 16 0.90 -2.34 1.83
CA MET A 16 0.15 -1.12 2.15
C MET A 16 1.08 0.07 2.34
N LEU A 17 0.64 1.24 1.88
CA LEU A 17 1.28 2.53 2.09
C LEU A 17 0.20 3.57 2.42
N ARG A 18 0.38 4.29 3.53
CA ARG A 18 -0.44 5.47 3.78
C ARG A 18 -0.04 6.60 2.85
N VAL A 19 -1.02 7.27 2.23
CA VAL A 19 -0.79 8.40 1.33
C VAL A 19 -1.57 9.63 1.75
N LYS A 20 -0.95 10.79 1.53
CA LYS A 20 -1.57 12.11 1.78
C LYS A 20 -2.63 12.44 0.75
N ASP A 21 -2.32 12.24 -0.53
CA ASP A 21 -3.20 12.56 -1.64
C ASP A 21 -3.30 11.32 -2.55
N PRO A 22 -4.46 10.65 -2.59
CA PRO A 22 -4.63 9.42 -3.36
C PRO A 22 -4.59 9.70 -4.86
N GLU A 23 -5.10 10.85 -5.33
CA GLU A 23 -5.12 11.15 -6.77
C GLU A 23 -3.70 11.36 -7.32
N ARG A 24 -2.87 12.11 -6.60
CA ARG A 24 -1.46 12.28 -6.97
C ARG A 24 -0.70 10.97 -6.94
N SER A 25 -0.96 10.15 -5.91
CA SER A 25 -0.30 8.85 -5.75
C SER A 25 -0.71 7.87 -6.85
N ILE A 26 -2.00 7.77 -7.18
CA ILE A 26 -2.52 6.94 -8.27
C ILE A 26 -1.87 7.35 -9.59
N LYS A 27 -1.82 8.64 -9.91
CA LYS A 27 -1.15 9.14 -11.14
C LYS A 27 0.31 8.71 -11.22
N PHE A 28 1.04 8.73 -10.10
CA PHE A 28 2.41 8.24 -10.08
C PHE A 28 2.49 6.75 -10.44
N TYR A 29 1.63 5.92 -9.85
CA TYR A 29 1.61 4.48 -10.14
C TYR A 29 1.13 4.13 -11.55
N GLU A 30 0.26 4.96 -12.13
CA GLU A 30 -0.13 4.87 -13.53
C GLU A 30 1.06 5.11 -14.48
N LEU A 31 2.00 6.01 -14.13
CA LEU A 31 3.21 6.24 -14.93
C LEU A 31 4.12 5.01 -15.03
N ILE A 32 4.09 4.14 -14.01
CA ILE A 32 4.83 2.87 -14.03
C ILE A 32 3.98 1.70 -14.54
N GLY A 33 2.75 1.96 -15.02
CA GLY A 33 1.90 0.98 -15.69
C GLY A 33 0.96 0.18 -14.79
N MET A 34 0.79 0.59 -13.52
CA MET A 34 -0.23 0.01 -12.65
C MET A 34 -1.57 0.72 -12.84
N LYS A 35 -2.66 0.08 -12.43
CA LYS A 35 -4.00 0.71 -12.40
C LYS A 35 -4.73 0.37 -11.12
N VAL A 36 -5.67 1.23 -10.72
CA VAL A 36 -6.60 0.90 -9.64
C VAL A 36 -7.50 -0.25 -10.11
N ILE A 37 -7.38 -1.40 -9.46
CA ILE A 37 -8.19 -2.60 -9.74
C ILE A 37 -9.35 -2.76 -8.77
N TYR A 38 -9.26 -2.15 -7.59
CA TYR A 38 -10.31 -2.19 -6.58
C TYR A 38 -10.22 -0.99 -5.64
N LYS A 39 -11.36 -0.57 -5.09
CA LYS A 39 -11.45 0.50 -4.09
C LYS A 39 -12.40 0.06 -2.98
N ILE A 40 -11.99 0.23 -1.73
CA ILE A 40 -12.85 0.04 -0.56
C ILE A 40 -13.07 1.41 0.10
N PRO A 41 -14.26 2.00 -0.03
CA PRO A 41 -14.60 3.23 0.66
C PRO A 41 -15.02 2.96 2.11
N ASN A 42 -14.47 3.70 3.09
CA ASN A 42 -14.89 3.62 4.50
C ASN A 42 -15.23 5.01 5.07
N PRO A 43 -16.34 5.63 4.61
CA PRO A 43 -16.69 7.00 4.99
C PRO A 43 -16.98 7.16 6.50
N GLU A 44 -17.52 6.12 7.15
CA GLU A 44 -17.76 6.11 8.60
C GLU A 44 -16.45 6.30 9.40
N TRP A 45 -15.36 5.70 8.91
CA TRP A 45 -14.04 5.71 9.55
C TRP A 45 -13.08 6.74 8.94
N LYS A 46 -13.55 7.53 7.97
CA LYS A 46 -12.81 8.60 7.29
C LYS A 46 -11.51 8.14 6.62
N PHE A 47 -11.53 6.96 6.00
CA PHE A 47 -10.43 6.52 5.15
C PHE A 47 -10.91 5.67 3.96
N ASP A 48 -10.13 5.67 2.88
CA ASP A 48 -10.33 4.80 1.72
C ASP A 48 -9.10 3.94 1.48
N LEU A 49 -9.31 2.74 0.93
CA LEU A 49 -8.26 1.86 0.43
C LEU A 49 -8.33 1.77 -1.09
N TYR A 50 -7.19 1.93 -1.76
CA TYR A 50 -7.04 1.81 -3.21
C TYR A 50 -6.05 0.71 -3.52
N PHE A 51 -6.48 -0.30 -4.27
CA PHE A 51 -5.62 -1.44 -4.64
C PHE A 51 -5.17 -1.26 -6.08
N LEU A 52 -3.86 -1.15 -6.27
CA LEU A 52 -3.22 -0.99 -7.56
C LEU A 52 -2.44 -2.24 -7.95
N ALA A 53 -2.57 -2.66 -9.19
CA ALA A 53 -1.85 -3.80 -9.73
C ALA A 53 -1.51 -3.59 -11.22
N TYR A 54 -0.54 -4.35 -11.72
CA TYR A 54 -0.45 -4.61 -13.15
C TYR A 54 -1.62 -5.49 -13.58
N ASP A 55 -2.26 -5.13 -14.69
CA ASP A 55 -3.43 -5.85 -15.20
C ASP A 55 -3.41 -5.91 -16.74
N GLY A 56 -2.20 -6.04 -17.29
CA GLY A 56 -1.97 -6.28 -18.72
C GLY A 56 -1.69 -7.75 -19.02
N PRO A 57 -1.53 -8.13 -20.31
CA PRO A 57 -1.40 -9.53 -20.74
C PRO A 57 -0.19 -10.30 -20.16
N LYS A 58 0.80 -9.59 -19.62
CA LYS A 58 2.01 -10.17 -19.01
C LYS A 58 1.94 -10.25 -17.48
N ALA A 59 0.87 -9.76 -16.86
CA ALA A 59 0.75 -9.80 -15.40
C ALA A 59 0.17 -11.15 -14.97
N GLU A 60 0.83 -11.82 -14.03
CA GLU A 60 0.52 -13.21 -13.62
C GLU A 60 -0.91 -13.41 -13.13
N SER A 61 -1.48 -12.40 -12.47
CA SER A 61 -2.80 -12.47 -11.86
C SER A 61 -3.77 -11.42 -12.44
N ALA A 62 -3.56 -11.04 -13.71
CA ALA A 62 -4.47 -10.14 -14.41
C ALA A 62 -5.90 -10.69 -14.44
N GLY A 63 -6.89 -9.82 -14.25
CA GLY A 63 -8.31 -10.17 -14.19
C GLY A 63 -8.79 -10.82 -12.88
N ASN A 64 -7.91 -11.33 -12.02
CA ASN A 64 -8.34 -11.93 -10.75
C ASN A 64 -8.92 -10.88 -9.77
N HIS A 65 -9.71 -11.34 -8.80
CA HIS A 65 -10.12 -10.51 -7.67
C HIS A 65 -8.89 -10.05 -6.87
N TRP A 66 -8.92 -8.86 -6.24
CA TRP A 66 -7.75 -8.28 -5.57
C TRP A 66 -7.17 -9.17 -4.46
N THR A 67 -8.00 -9.97 -3.79
CA THR A 67 -7.53 -10.95 -2.77
C THR A 67 -6.79 -12.15 -3.36
N ASP A 68 -6.85 -12.35 -4.67
CA ASP A 68 -6.26 -13.49 -5.38
C ASP A 68 -5.17 -13.04 -6.38
N ARG A 69 -4.39 -12.04 -5.98
CA ARG A 69 -3.25 -11.50 -6.73
C ARG A 69 -1.98 -11.46 -5.90
N GLU A 70 -0.88 -11.17 -6.57
CA GLU A 70 0.42 -10.89 -5.95
C GLU A 70 0.92 -9.51 -6.36
N GLY A 71 1.71 -8.87 -5.50
CA GLY A 71 2.39 -7.62 -5.83
C GLY A 71 1.46 -6.41 -5.95
N ILE A 72 0.34 -6.40 -5.23
CA ILE A 72 -0.55 -5.24 -5.14
C ILE A 72 0.11 -4.14 -4.30
N VAL A 73 -0.08 -2.90 -4.71
CA VAL A 73 0.11 -1.72 -3.86
C VAL A 73 -1.24 -1.32 -3.31
N GLU A 74 -1.39 -1.35 -1.98
CA GLU A 74 -2.57 -0.80 -1.30
C GLU A 74 -2.25 0.61 -0.81
N LEU A 75 -3.02 1.61 -1.25
CA LEU A 75 -2.93 2.97 -0.73
C LEU A 75 -4.03 3.18 0.32
N THR A 76 -3.64 3.52 1.54
CA THR A 76 -4.58 3.97 2.57
C THR A 76 -4.58 5.50 2.62
N HIS A 77 -5.72 6.11 2.33
CA HIS A 77 -5.89 7.56 2.41
C HIS A 77 -6.84 7.92 3.55
N ASN A 78 -6.38 8.75 4.49
CA ASN A 78 -7.22 9.33 5.53
C ASN A 78 -7.78 10.67 5.04
N TYR A 79 -9.08 10.89 5.19
CA TYR A 79 -9.73 12.07 4.62
C TYR A 79 -9.23 13.38 5.23
N GLY A 80 -9.16 14.43 4.41
CA GLY A 80 -8.71 15.76 4.81
C GLY A 80 -7.18 15.93 4.85
N THR A 81 -6.41 14.84 4.76
CA THR A 81 -4.94 14.92 4.73
C THR A 81 -4.42 15.57 3.44
N GLU A 82 -5.13 15.38 2.33
CA GLU A 82 -4.86 15.94 1.01
C GLU A 82 -4.90 17.48 1.01
N SER A 83 -5.72 18.07 1.87
CA SER A 83 -5.93 19.51 1.97
C SER A 83 -5.14 20.15 3.12
N ASN A 84 -4.50 19.36 3.98
CA ASN A 84 -3.77 19.87 5.14
C ASN A 84 -2.29 20.10 4.77
N PRO A 85 -1.81 21.36 4.68
CA PRO A 85 -0.41 21.64 4.36
C PRO A 85 0.56 21.13 5.43
N GLU A 86 0.15 21.15 6.70
CA GLU A 86 0.95 20.73 7.85
C GLU A 86 0.93 19.20 8.08
N TYR A 87 0.15 18.46 7.29
CA TYR A 87 0.10 17.00 7.46
C TYR A 87 1.42 16.35 7.05
N THR A 88 2.06 15.73 8.04
CA THR A 88 3.27 14.93 7.90
C THR A 88 2.99 13.46 8.21
N ILE A 89 3.56 12.59 7.40
CA ILE A 89 3.52 11.13 7.55
C ILE A 89 4.78 10.70 8.31
N ASN A 90 4.65 9.80 9.28
CA ASN A 90 5.79 9.39 10.10
C ASN A 90 6.54 8.25 9.44
N ASN A 91 7.54 8.57 8.63
CA ASN A 91 8.33 7.60 7.88
C ASN A 91 9.19 6.61 8.73
N GLY A 92 9.07 6.63 10.07
CA GLY A 92 9.81 5.78 11.00
C GLY A 92 11.30 6.11 11.14
N ASN A 93 11.82 7.18 10.52
CA ASN A 93 13.23 7.58 10.62
C ASN A 93 13.46 8.73 11.63
N ASP A 94 12.41 9.45 12.00
CA ASP A 94 12.47 10.68 12.81
C ASP A 94 11.83 10.48 14.19
N GLU A 95 12.43 11.09 15.22
CA GLU A 95 11.89 11.09 16.59
C GLU A 95 10.57 11.89 16.68
N PRO A 96 9.64 11.53 17.58
CA PRO A 96 9.74 10.52 18.64
C PRO A 96 9.33 9.10 18.22
N HIS A 97 8.99 8.88 16.94
CA HIS A 97 8.44 7.60 16.46
C HIS A 97 9.43 6.86 15.54
N ARG A 98 10.73 7.10 15.75
CA ARG A 98 11.79 6.39 15.06
C ARG A 98 11.67 4.88 15.35
N ASP A 99 11.92 4.06 14.34
CA ASP A 99 11.86 2.60 14.39
C ASP A 99 10.46 2.02 14.70
N MET A 100 9.40 2.84 14.70
CA MET A 100 8.01 2.40 14.87
C MET A 100 7.41 1.78 13.58
N LEU A 101 8.19 1.75 12.49
CA LEU A 101 7.87 1.11 11.20
C LEU A 101 9.09 0.31 10.66
N LEU A 102 8.83 -0.78 9.95
CA LEU A 102 9.84 -1.76 9.50
C LEU A 102 10.96 -1.13 8.65
N SER A 103 12.18 -1.18 9.20
CA SER A 103 13.51 -1.16 8.56
C SER A 103 13.96 0.11 7.82
N LYS A 104 15.03 0.73 8.36
CA LYS A 104 15.81 1.86 7.81
C LYS A 104 16.26 1.68 6.35
N TYR A 105 16.30 0.46 5.83
CA TYR A 105 16.82 0.16 4.49
C TYR A 105 15.83 0.42 3.36
N LEU A 106 14.51 0.38 3.61
CA LEU A 106 13.52 0.56 2.54
C LEU A 106 13.14 2.03 2.30
N ALA A 107 13.26 2.89 3.32
CA ALA A 107 12.82 4.28 3.28
C ALA A 107 13.68 5.19 2.37
N HIS A 108 14.96 4.88 2.17
CA HIS A 108 15.88 5.74 1.41
C HIS A 108 15.55 5.79 -0.09
N VAL A 109 14.91 4.73 -0.63
CA VAL A 109 14.51 4.65 -2.04
C VAL A 109 13.16 5.33 -2.29
N LEU A 110 12.32 5.44 -1.26
CA LEU A 110 10.94 5.92 -1.37
C LEU A 110 10.78 7.43 -1.07
N ASN A 111 11.68 8.01 -0.26
CA ASN A 111 11.57 9.38 0.26
C ASN A 111 11.56 10.53 -0.77
N ARG A 112 11.75 10.27 -2.08
CA ARG A 112 11.64 11.30 -3.13
C ARG A 112 10.31 11.31 -3.87
N ILE A 113 9.47 10.30 -3.67
CA ILE A 113 8.23 10.12 -4.44
C ILE A 113 7.06 9.66 -3.55
N MET A 114 7.32 8.92 -2.46
CA MET A 114 6.28 8.34 -1.61
C MET A 114 6.65 8.42 -0.13
N LEU A 115 5.80 9.06 0.66
CA LEU A 115 5.83 8.99 2.11
C LEU A 115 5.04 7.75 2.51
N THR A 116 5.67 6.74 3.09
CA THR A 116 5.06 5.43 3.32
C THR A 116 5.02 5.08 4.80
N ASP A 117 3.81 4.99 5.38
CA ASP A 117 3.62 4.42 6.72
C ASP A 117 2.99 3.03 6.63
N SER A 118 3.73 2.03 7.12
CA SER A 118 3.33 0.63 7.37
C SER A 118 3.17 -0.32 6.18
N ILE A 119 4.20 -1.14 5.95
CA ILE A 119 4.04 -2.44 5.28
C ILE A 119 3.39 -3.39 6.29
N ARG A 120 2.08 -3.61 6.19
CA ARG A 120 1.42 -4.74 6.87
C ARG A 120 1.38 -5.91 5.88
N PHE A 121 2.04 -7.00 6.24
CA PHE A 121 1.80 -8.29 5.58
C PHE A 121 0.53 -8.87 6.17
N GLY A 122 -0.57 -8.82 5.43
CA GLY A 122 -1.75 -9.59 5.78
C GLY A 122 -1.40 -11.07 5.76
N HIS A 123 -1.45 -11.73 6.93
CA HIS A 123 -1.54 -13.18 6.98
C HIS A 123 -3.00 -13.56 6.68
N MET A 124 -3.19 -14.42 5.68
CA MET A 124 -4.37 -15.30 5.60
C MET A 124 -4.19 -16.47 6.55
#